data_AF-A0A1H1ABN5-F1
#
_entry.id   AF-A0A1H1ABN5-F1
#
_cell.length_a   1.000
_cell.length_b   1.000
_cell.length_c   1.000
_cell.angle_alpha   90.00
_cell.angle_beta   90.00
_cell.angle_gamma   90.00
#
_symmetry.space_group_name_H-M   'P 1'
#
loop_
_entity.id
_entity.type
_entity.pdbx_description
1 polymer ?
#
loop_
_entity_poly.entity_id
_entity_poly.type
_entity_poly.pdbx_seq_one_letter_code
_entity_poly.pdbx_strand_id
1 'polypeptide(L)'
;MNKEQRFCQSCGMPLTEDVLGTNADGSKNEDYCMYCYKDGKFLQDCTMEEMIEHCAQFVGAVNEGLEKPITKEEYIGMMKSYFPQLKRWRQTLDVSNDEVMNVNPALAGVKELIAQMADKQPIAYISSVDQDGFPWTKAMLKPRKREGIKTFYFTTNTFSIRVAQYKANPKASIYFCDAKGFKGMMLRGSMEVLTDAASKEMIWRDGDTEYYPGGVTDPNYCVLKFTATDGRFYSDFYPRSFVIE
;
A
#
# COMPACT_ATOMS: atom_id res chain seq x y z
N MET A 1 17.59 -6.06 -23.74
CA MET A 1 16.72 -5.90 -22.55
C MET A 1 16.58 -4.42 -22.27
N ASN A 2 15.40 -3.84 -22.48
CA ASN A 2 15.13 -2.48 -22.00
C ASN A 2 15.21 -2.52 -20.48
N LYS A 3 16.28 -1.97 -19.89
CA LYS A 3 16.33 -1.72 -18.46
C LYS A 3 15.19 -0.75 -18.14
N GLU A 4 14.35 -1.08 -17.16
CA GLU A 4 13.35 -0.16 -16.64
C GLU A 4 14.05 1.16 -16.23
N GLN A 5 13.57 2.28 -16.76
CA GLN A 5 14.09 3.60 -16.44
C GLN A 5 13.78 3.91 -14.97
N ARG A 6 14.82 4.09 -14.16
CA ARG A 6 14.70 4.45 -12.74
C ARG A 6 14.73 5.97 -12.56
N PHE A 7 14.07 6.45 -11.51
CA PHE A 7 13.97 7.88 -11.18
C PHE A 7 14.27 8.11 -9.71
N CYS A 8 14.94 9.23 -9.42
CA CYS A 8 15.29 9.69 -8.09
C CYS A 8 14.04 9.84 -7.24
N GLN A 9 13.99 9.16 -6.10
CA GLN A 9 12.88 9.15 -5.15
C GLN A 9 12.80 10.41 -4.27
N SER A 10 13.42 11.51 -4.72
CA SER A 10 13.37 12.85 -4.14
C SER A 10 13.00 13.89 -5.21
N CYS A 11 13.76 14.05 -6.28
CA CYS A 11 13.50 15.10 -7.28
C CYS A 11 12.86 14.60 -8.58
N GLY A 12 12.65 13.28 -8.73
CA GLY A 12 12.11 12.70 -9.96
C GLY A 12 13.09 12.67 -11.14
N MET A 13 14.36 13.02 -10.95
CA MET A 13 15.38 12.99 -12.00
C MET A 13 15.69 11.55 -12.45
N PRO A 14 15.79 11.27 -13.77
CA PRO A 14 16.26 9.97 -14.27
C PRO A 14 17.60 9.55 -13.63
N LEU A 15 17.71 8.29 -13.21
CA LEU A 15 18.93 7.75 -12.61
C LEU A 15 19.74 6.96 -13.63
N THR A 16 21.02 7.33 -13.73
CA THR A 16 22.11 6.61 -14.43
C THR A 16 23.26 6.38 -13.44
N GLU A 17 24.18 5.47 -13.76
CA GLU A 17 25.29 5.08 -12.85
C GLU A 17 26.16 6.27 -12.40
N ASP A 18 26.30 7.27 -13.26
CA ASP A 18 27.09 8.48 -13.05
C ASP A 18 26.45 9.47 -12.08
N VAL A 19 25.11 9.45 -11.92
CA VAL A 19 24.38 10.41 -11.07
C VAL A 19 23.86 9.80 -9.76
N LEU A 20 24.22 8.55 -9.43
CA LEU A 20 23.80 7.91 -8.17
C LEU A 20 24.47 8.56 -6.95
N GLY A 21 23.66 8.80 -5.91
CA GLY A 21 24.11 9.25 -4.59
C GLY A 21 24.91 8.20 -3.83
N THR A 22 25.33 8.52 -2.61
CA THR A 22 26.13 7.62 -1.75
C THR A 22 25.49 7.36 -0.39
N ASN A 23 25.58 6.10 0.07
CA ASN A 23 25.23 5.68 1.42
C ASN A 23 26.35 6.05 2.41
N ALA A 24 26.10 5.88 3.72
CA ALA A 24 27.07 6.20 4.78
C ALA A 24 28.35 5.33 4.71
N ASP A 25 28.27 4.13 4.14
CA ASP A 25 29.39 3.22 3.90
C ASP A 25 30.16 3.51 2.59
N GLY A 26 29.75 4.54 1.85
CA GLY A 26 30.33 4.93 0.57
C GLY A 26 29.78 4.16 -0.64
N SER A 27 28.88 3.19 -0.47
CA SER A 27 28.25 2.48 -1.58
C SER A 27 27.32 3.40 -2.38
N LYS A 28 27.04 3.05 -3.64
CA LYS A 28 26.04 3.78 -4.45
C LYS A 28 24.63 3.56 -3.89
N ASN A 29 23.82 4.63 -3.93
CA ASN A 29 22.40 4.58 -3.57
C ASN A 29 21.55 4.45 -4.83
N GLU A 30 20.68 3.44 -4.88
CA GLU A 30 19.85 3.15 -6.06
C GLU A 30 18.54 3.95 -6.12
N ASP A 31 18.18 4.64 -5.03
CA ASP A 31 16.93 5.38 -4.91
C ASP A 31 17.12 6.88 -5.17
N TYR A 32 18.29 7.44 -4.88
CA TYR A 32 18.51 8.88 -4.86
C TYR A 32 19.72 9.29 -5.69
N CYS A 33 19.60 10.45 -6.36
CA CYS A 33 20.71 11.02 -7.11
C CYS A 33 21.71 11.73 -6.18
N MET A 34 22.93 11.94 -6.70
CA MET A 34 24.03 12.60 -6.01
C MET A 34 23.74 14.06 -5.62
N TYR A 35 22.77 14.70 -6.29
CA TYR A 35 22.34 16.05 -5.95
C TYR A 35 21.39 16.07 -4.76
N CYS A 36 20.64 14.99 -4.50
CA CYS A 36 19.71 14.92 -3.38
C CYS A 36 20.32 14.24 -2.15
N TYR A 37 21.16 13.21 -2.33
CA TYR A 37 21.59 12.34 -1.24
C TYR A 37 23.08 11.95 -1.37
N LYS A 38 23.84 12.17 -0.31
CA LYS A 38 25.27 11.88 -0.25
C LYS A 38 25.70 11.53 1.17
N ASP A 39 26.59 10.56 1.29
CA ASP A 39 27.20 10.10 2.53
C ASP A 39 26.15 9.75 3.60
N GLY A 40 25.05 9.12 3.17
CA GLY A 40 23.97 8.67 4.06
C GLY A 40 22.96 9.76 4.47
N LYS A 41 23.00 10.96 3.89
CA LYS A 41 22.12 12.08 4.26
C LYS A 41 21.61 12.87 3.07
N PHE A 42 20.45 13.49 3.23
CA PHE A 42 19.94 14.47 2.26
C PHE A 42 20.77 15.75 2.31
N LEU A 43 21.10 16.29 1.14
CA LEU A 43 21.91 17.50 1.01
C LEU A 43 21.11 18.79 1.20
N GLN A 44 19.79 18.73 0.99
CA GLN A 44 18.88 19.86 1.21
C GLN A 44 17.91 19.53 2.34
N ASP A 45 17.77 20.45 3.29
CA ASP A 45 16.64 20.50 4.21
C ASP A 45 15.59 21.43 3.62
N CYS A 46 14.58 20.86 2.96
CA CYS A 46 13.53 21.63 2.28
C CYS A 46 12.21 20.87 2.27
N THR A 47 11.13 21.62 2.18
CA THR A 47 9.77 21.13 1.90
C THR A 47 9.65 20.58 0.48
N MET A 48 8.56 19.85 0.22
CA MET A 48 8.26 19.37 -1.13
C MET A 48 8.01 20.54 -2.07
N GLU A 49 7.30 21.58 -1.63
CA GLU A 49 7.01 22.79 -2.40
C GLU A 49 8.29 23.52 -2.81
N GLU A 50 9.25 23.67 -1.90
CA GLU A 50 10.56 24.26 -2.20
C GLU A 50 11.35 23.39 -3.19
N MET A 51 11.30 22.07 -3.06
CA MET A 51 11.94 21.17 -4.04
C MET A 51 11.29 21.31 -5.43
N ILE A 52 9.96 21.39 -5.50
CA ILE A 52 9.23 21.59 -6.76
C ILE A 52 9.67 22.90 -7.42
N GLU A 53 9.74 23.99 -6.65
CA GLU A 53 10.14 25.28 -7.17
C GLU A 53 11.61 25.28 -7.65
N HIS A 54 12.49 24.63 -6.90
CA HIS A 54 13.89 24.42 -7.32
C HIS A 54 13.97 23.61 -8.61
N CYS A 55 13.29 22.47 -8.70
CA CYS A 55 13.26 21.65 -9.92
C CYS A 55 12.67 22.40 -11.11
N ALA A 56 11.69 23.29 -10.89
CA ALA A 56 11.05 24.07 -11.94
C ALA A 56 12.00 25.06 -12.63
N GLN A 57 13.10 25.44 -11.99
CA GLN A 57 14.14 26.29 -12.60
C GLN A 57 14.86 25.58 -13.76
N PHE A 58 14.83 24.24 -13.81
CA PHE A 58 15.49 23.43 -14.81
C PHE A 58 14.59 23.02 -15.98
N VAL A 59 13.39 23.61 -16.13
CA VAL A 59 12.46 23.30 -17.23
C VAL A 59 13.09 23.46 -18.61
N GLY A 60 14.05 24.38 -18.77
CA GLY A 60 14.82 24.52 -20.01
C GLY A 60 15.56 23.25 -20.40
N ALA A 61 16.27 22.62 -19.46
CA ALA A 61 16.99 21.37 -19.68
C ALA A 61 16.03 20.19 -19.95
N VAL A 62 14.85 20.19 -19.32
CA VAL A 62 13.81 19.19 -19.59
C VAL A 62 13.28 19.31 -21.03
N ASN A 63 13.15 20.54 -21.54
CA ASN A 63 12.64 20.81 -22.89
C ASN A 63 13.62 20.45 -24.01
N GLU A 64 14.92 20.28 -23.74
CA GLU A 64 15.95 19.96 -24.76
C GLU A 64 15.66 18.64 -25.52
N GLY A 65 14.85 17.75 -24.96
CA GLY A 65 14.46 16.46 -25.57
C GLY A 65 12.98 16.36 -25.96
N LEU A 66 12.19 17.42 -25.84
CA LEU A 66 10.74 17.38 -26.05
C LEU A 66 10.34 18.00 -27.39
N GLU A 67 9.50 17.29 -28.16
CA GLU A 67 8.93 17.81 -29.42
C GLU A 67 8.01 19.03 -29.18
N LYS A 68 7.37 19.07 -28.00
CA LYS A 68 6.57 20.20 -27.53
C LYS A 68 7.10 20.64 -26.17
N PRO A 69 7.73 21.83 -26.09
CA PRO A 69 8.19 22.39 -24.82
C PRO A 69 7.03 22.56 -23.84
N ILE A 70 7.28 22.23 -22.58
CA ILE A 70 6.37 22.51 -21.48
C ILE A 70 6.73 23.84 -20.81
N THR A 71 5.71 24.55 -20.33
CA THR A 71 5.89 25.76 -19.52
C THR A 71 6.34 25.41 -18.11
N LYS A 72 6.89 26.40 -17.39
CA LYS A 72 7.27 26.23 -15.98
C LYS A 72 6.07 25.87 -15.14
N GLU A 73 4.92 26.50 -15.39
CA GLU A 73 3.66 26.29 -14.67
C GLU A 73 3.11 24.86 -14.90
N GLU A 74 3.15 24.36 -16.14
CA GLU A 74 2.78 22.99 -16.45
C GLU A 74 3.71 21.99 -15.76
N TYR A 75 5.02 22.27 -15.76
CA TYR A 75 6.00 21.40 -15.12
C TYR A 75 5.82 21.36 -13.59
N ILE A 76 5.53 22.51 -12.96
CA ILE A 76 5.13 22.58 -11.55
C ILE A 76 3.88 21.73 -11.31
N GLY A 77 2.87 21.83 -12.17
CA GLY A 77 1.65 21.01 -12.08
C GLY A 77 1.95 19.51 -12.15
N MET A 78 2.81 19.09 -13.08
CA MET A 78 3.26 17.70 -13.20
C MET A 78 4.00 17.23 -11.93
N MET A 79 4.93 18.04 -11.42
CA MET A 79 5.68 17.71 -10.20
C MET A 79 4.79 17.67 -8.96
N LYS A 80 3.82 18.57 -8.82
CA LYS A 80 2.82 18.53 -7.73
C LYS A 80 1.99 17.24 -7.75
N SER A 81 1.76 16.66 -8.92
CA SER A 81 1.09 15.35 -9.06
C SER A 81 2.02 14.17 -8.76
N TYR A 82 3.30 14.29 -9.13
CA TYR A 82 4.27 13.19 -9.06
C TYR A 82 5.03 13.09 -7.73
N PHE A 83 5.53 14.21 -7.21
CA PHE A 83 6.38 14.25 -6.01
C PHE A 83 5.73 13.62 -4.77
N PRO A 84 4.42 13.77 -4.50
CA PRO A 84 3.74 13.08 -3.39
C PRO A 84 3.80 11.55 -3.44
N GLN A 85 4.35 10.94 -4.50
CA GLN A 85 4.51 9.50 -4.65
C GLN A 85 5.96 9.03 -4.40
N LEU A 86 6.92 9.94 -4.38
CA LEU A 86 8.35 9.64 -4.23
C LEU A 86 8.72 9.32 -2.79
N LYS A 87 9.63 8.37 -2.52
CA LYS A 87 9.95 7.93 -1.15
C LYS A 87 10.23 9.05 -0.14
N ARG A 88 10.87 10.16 -0.57
CA ARG A 88 11.16 11.32 0.30
C ARG A 88 9.91 12.09 0.73
N TRP A 89 8.93 12.24 -0.16
CA TRP A 89 7.77 13.12 0.05
C TRP A 89 6.47 12.37 0.24
N ARG A 90 6.41 11.12 -0.24
CA ARG A 90 5.25 10.26 -0.09
C ARG A 90 4.95 10.25 1.38
N GLN A 91 3.76 10.73 1.69
CA GLN A 91 3.33 10.69 3.06
C GLN A 91 3.16 9.21 3.38
N THR A 92 4.10 8.69 4.13
CA THR A 92 3.96 7.40 4.78
C THR A 92 3.07 7.70 5.97
N LEU A 93 1.79 7.61 5.70
CA LEU A 93 0.74 7.99 6.63
C LEU A 93 0.73 6.96 7.76
N ASP A 94 1.32 7.32 8.90
CA ASP A 94 1.15 6.54 10.13
C ASP A 94 -0.26 6.79 10.65
N VAL A 95 -1.13 5.79 10.46
CA VAL A 95 -2.53 5.84 10.88
C VAL A 95 -2.74 5.34 12.32
N SER A 96 -1.66 5.14 13.08
CA SER A 96 -1.72 4.73 14.48
C SER A 96 -1.99 5.92 15.42
N ASN A 97 -1.66 7.16 15.03
CA ASN A 97 -1.81 8.36 15.85
C ASN A 97 -2.98 9.25 15.40
N ASP A 98 -4.11 9.14 16.10
CA ASP A 98 -5.34 9.89 15.78
C ASP A 98 -5.17 11.43 15.89
N GLU A 99 -4.30 11.93 16.77
CA GLU A 99 -4.04 13.38 16.88
C GLU A 99 -3.34 13.93 15.64
N VAL A 100 -2.30 13.22 15.17
CA VAL A 100 -1.57 13.57 13.94
C VAL A 100 -2.46 13.42 12.70
N MET A 101 -3.32 12.40 12.67
CA MET A 101 -4.28 12.20 11.59
C MET A 101 -5.26 13.37 11.47
N ASN A 102 -5.80 13.84 12.59
CA ASN A 102 -6.84 14.87 12.60
C ASN A 102 -6.34 16.26 12.18
N VAL A 103 -5.04 16.53 12.34
CA VAL A 103 -4.45 17.82 11.94
C VAL A 103 -3.81 17.80 10.55
N ASN A 104 -3.60 16.62 9.95
CA ASN A 104 -3.09 16.50 8.58
C ASN A 104 -4.26 16.39 7.58
N PRO A 105 -4.46 17.40 6.71
CA PRO A 105 -5.55 17.38 5.73
C PRO A 105 -5.53 16.18 4.76
N ALA A 106 -4.36 15.57 4.52
CA ALA A 106 -4.23 14.39 3.66
C ALA A 106 -4.63 13.07 4.37
N LEU A 107 -4.57 13.06 5.71
CA LEU A 107 -5.00 11.95 6.58
C LEU A 107 -6.46 12.02 7.00
N ALA A 108 -7.02 13.22 7.02
CA ALA A 108 -8.37 13.47 7.49
C ALA A 108 -9.38 12.51 6.81
N GLY A 109 -10.07 11.72 7.61
CA GLY A 109 -11.11 10.79 7.16
C GLY A 109 -10.60 9.48 6.53
N VAL A 110 -9.29 9.27 6.38
CA VAL A 110 -8.76 8.06 5.70
C VAL A 110 -9.09 6.80 6.49
N LYS A 111 -8.91 6.81 7.82
CA LYS A 111 -9.19 5.65 8.69
C LYS A 111 -10.68 5.29 8.68
N GLU A 112 -11.54 6.29 8.70
CA GLU A 112 -12.99 6.16 8.61
C GLU A 112 -13.42 5.61 7.26
N LEU A 113 -12.81 6.07 6.17
CA LEU A 113 -13.07 5.56 4.82
C LEU A 113 -12.66 4.09 4.68
N ILE A 114 -11.49 3.73 5.21
CA ILE A 114 -11.00 2.34 5.24
C ILE A 114 -12.00 1.45 6.00
N ALA A 115 -12.37 1.86 7.22
CA ALA A 115 -13.34 1.17 8.04
C ALA A 115 -14.70 1.04 7.34
N GLN A 116 -15.19 2.12 6.73
CA GLN A 116 -16.44 2.15 5.99
C GLN A 116 -16.42 1.17 4.81
N MET A 117 -15.32 1.11 4.05
CA MET A 117 -15.20 0.17 2.93
C MET A 117 -15.20 -1.27 3.44
N ALA A 118 -14.45 -1.57 4.51
CA ALA A 118 -14.43 -2.91 5.09
C ALA A 118 -15.79 -3.36 5.62
N ASP A 119 -16.58 -2.44 6.19
CA ASP A 119 -17.87 -2.75 6.80
C ASP A 119 -19.02 -2.82 5.79
N LYS A 120 -19.00 -1.96 4.77
CA LYS A 120 -20.10 -1.81 3.80
C LYS A 120 -19.93 -2.66 2.55
N GLN A 121 -18.71 -2.92 2.08
CA GLN A 121 -18.55 -3.72 0.87
C GLN A 121 -18.90 -5.18 1.18
N PRO A 122 -19.78 -5.82 0.37
CA PRO A 122 -20.22 -7.19 0.63
C PRO A 122 -19.11 -8.21 0.37
N ILE A 123 -18.18 -7.86 -0.52
CA ILE A 123 -17.08 -8.68 -0.99
C ILE A 123 -15.76 -8.02 -0.65
N ALA A 124 -14.83 -8.83 -0.14
CA ALA A 124 -13.41 -8.51 -0.06
C ALA A 124 -12.66 -9.42 -1.03
N TYR A 125 -11.64 -8.91 -1.69
CA TYR A 125 -10.73 -9.73 -2.50
C TYR A 125 -9.49 -10.01 -1.66
N ILE A 126 -9.12 -11.27 -1.52
CA ILE A 126 -7.88 -11.66 -0.84
C ILE A 126 -6.89 -12.18 -1.87
N SER A 127 -5.63 -11.81 -1.73
CA SER A 127 -4.55 -12.30 -2.58
C SER A 127 -3.56 -13.11 -1.76
N SER A 128 -3.06 -14.17 -2.37
CA SER A 128 -1.97 -15.03 -1.86
C SER A 128 -0.93 -15.22 -2.96
N VAL A 129 0.23 -15.74 -2.59
CA VAL A 129 1.29 -16.08 -3.54
C VAL A 129 1.42 -17.61 -3.58
N ASP A 130 1.44 -18.18 -4.79
CA ASP A 130 1.67 -19.61 -4.96
C ASP A 130 3.17 -19.97 -4.85
N GLN A 131 3.47 -21.26 -4.97
CA GLN A 131 4.83 -21.79 -4.88
C GLN A 131 5.76 -21.32 -6.02
N ASP A 132 5.18 -20.94 -7.16
CA ASP A 132 5.90 -20.46 -8.34
C ASP A 132 6.05 -18.93 -8.33
N GLY A 133 5.55 -18.26 -7.28
CA GLY A 133 5.65 -16.82 -7.09
C GLY A 133 4.52 -16.02 -7.75
N PHE A 134 3.51 -16.67 -8.34
CA PHE A 134 2.39 -15.97 -8.96
C PHE A 134 1.36 -15.50 -7.93
N PRO A 135 0.80 -14.29 -8.09
CA PRO A 135 -0.29 -13.82 -7.27
C PRO A 135 -1.60 -14.50 -7.67
N TRP A 136 -2.38 -14.95 -6.69
CA TRP A 136 -3.74 -15.45 -6.90
C TRP A 136 -4.73 -14.65 -6.09
N THR A 137 -5.74 -14.11 -6.74
CA THR A 137 -6.81 -13.33 -6.10
C THR A 137 -8.11 -14.14 -6.04
N LYS A 138 -8.78 -14.10 -4.89
CA LYS A 138 -10.10 -14.74 -4.68
C LYS A 138 -11.07 -13.75 -4.04
N ALA A 139 -12.29 -13.68 -4.56
CA ALA A 139 -13.40 -13.01 -3.90
C ALA A 139 -13.86 -13.81 -2.67
N MET A 140 -14.02 -13.12 -1.55
CA MET A 140 -14.51 -13.64 -0.27
C MET A 140 -15.64 -12.76 0.22
N LEU A 141 -16.50 -13.29 1.08
CA LEU A 141 -17.38 -12.45 1.88
C LEU A 141 -16.53 -11.48 2.72
N LYS A 142 -17.10 -10.32 3.04
CA LYS A 142 -16.45 -9.33 3.90
C LYS A 142 -15.95 -9.92 5.23
N PRO A 143 -14.94 -9.30 5.87
CA PRO A 143 -14.45 -9.73 7.18
C PRO A 143 -15.60 -9.90 8.18
N ARG A 144 -15.57 -10.97 8.96
CA ARG A 144 -16.53 -11.21 10.04
C ARG A 144 -16.26 -10.31 11.24
N LYS A 145 -14.99 -9.96 11.47
CA LYS A 145 -14.52 -9.09 12.54
C LYS A 145 -13.30 -8.30 12.07
N ARG A 146 -13.12 -7.09 12.60
CA ARG A 146 -11.88 -6.32 12.46
C ARG A 146 -11.52 -5.64 13.78
N GLU A 147 -10.23 -5.39 13.97
CA GLU A 147 -9.69 -4.56 15.06
C GLU A 147 -9.10 -3.31 14.44
N GLY A 148 -9.86 -2.21 14.52
CA GLY A 148 -9.54 -0.99 13.79
C GLY A 148 -9.41 -1.27 12.29
N ILE A 149 -8.28 -0.86 11.73
CA ILE A 149 -7.93 -1.06 10.31
C ILE A 149 -6.70 -1.96 10.15
N LYS A 150 -6.25 -2.59 11.26
CA LYS A 150 -5.03 -3.38 11.33
C LYS A 150 -5.30 -4.86 11.20
N THR A 151 -6.25 -5.39 11.96
CA THR A 151 -6.54 -6.84 11.97
C THR A 151 -7.90 -7.12 11.35
N PHE A 152 -7.99 -8.12 10.49
CA PHE A 152 -9.24 -8.56 9.85
C PHE A 152 -9.37 -10.09 9.89
N TYR A 153 -10.57 -10.58 10.19
CA TYR A 153 -10.83 -12.00 10.35
C TYR A 153 -11.85 -12.51 9.34
N PHE A 154 -11.51 -13.59 8.65
CA PHE A 154 -12.36 -14.25 7.65
C PHE A 154 -12.55 -15.73 7.99
N THR A 155 -13.64 -16.33 7.51
CA THR A 155 -13.83 -17.78 7.57
C THR A 155 -13.32 -18.44 6.29
N THR A 156 -12.74 -19.64 6.40
CA THR A 156 -12.40 -20.45 5.24
C THR A 156 -12.32 -21.93 5.55
N ASN A 157 -12.14 -22.73 4.51
CA ASN A 157 -12.03 -24.18 4.63
C ASN A 157 -10.57 -24.58 4.94
N THR A 158 -10.36 -25.43 5.93
CA THR A 158 -9.03 -25.92 6.36
C THR A 158 -8.26 -26.56 5.21
N PHE A 159 -8.95 -27.24 4.30
CA PHE A 159 -8.34 -27.91 3.13
C PHE A 159 -8.29 -27.03 1.87
N SER A 160 -8.60 -25.74 1.97
CA SER A 160 -8.56 -24.86 0.81
C SER A 160 -7.13 -24.62 0.33
N ILE A 161 -6.96 -24.42 -0.97
CA ILE A 161 -5.68 -23.98 -1.54
C ILE A 161 -5.16 -22.68 -0.91
N ARG A 162 -6.05 -21.82 -0.41
CA ARG A 162 -5.67 -20.59 0.32
C ARG A 162 -4.94 -20.92 1.62
N VAL A 163 -5.46 -21.86 2.40
CA VAL A 163 -4.81 -22.29 3.64
C VAL A 163 -3.43 -22.86 3.36
N ALA A 164 -3.29 -23.72 2.33
CA ALA A 164 -2.00 -24.26 1.95
C ALA A 164 -1.00 -23.16 1.56
N GLN A 165 -1.42 -22.20 0.73
CA GLN A 165 -0.58 -21.09 0.30
C GLN A 165 -0.19 -20.17 1.45
N TYR A 166 -1.12 -19.76 2.32
CA TYR A 166 -0.80 -18.88 3.45
C TYR A 166 0.09 -19.55 4.50
N LYS A 167 -0.04 -20.87 4.71
CA LYS A 167 0.90 -21.63 5.55
C LYS A 167 2.31 -21.67 4.95
N ALA A 168 2.45 -21.76 3.64
CA ALA A 168 3.74 -21.78 2.95
C ALA A 168 4.37 -20.38 2.81
N ASN A 169 3.54 -19.37 2.53
CA ASN A 169 3.94 -17.98 2.36
C ASN A 169 2.85 -17.05 2.91
N PRO A 170 3.08 -16.42 4.08
CA PRO A 170 2.06 -15.61 4.73
C PRO A 170 1.83 -14.26 4.05
N LYS A 171 2.65 -13.85 3.07
CA LYS A 171 2.50 -12.55 2.38
C LYS A 171 1.15 -12.49 1.67
N ALA A 172 0.36 -11.48 2.01
CA ALA A 172 -1.01 -11.34 1.53
C ALA A 172 -1.36 -9.89 1.23
N SER A 173 -2.43 -9.71 0.46
CA SER A 173 -3.14 -8.44 0.38
C SER A 173 -4.64 -8.66 0.47
N ILE A 174 -5.36 -7.68 0.99
CA ILE A 174 -6.82 -7.61 0.89
C ILE A 174 -7.23 -6.35 0.15
N TYR A 175 -8.29 -6.43 -0.63
CA TYR A 175 -8.81 -5.33 -1.42
C TYR A 175 -10.32 -5.18 -1.25
N PHE A 176 -10.76 -3.93 -1.07
CA PHE A 176 -12.17 -3.57 -1.04
C PHE A 176 -12.45 -2.61 -2.19
N CYS A 177 -13.53 -2.86 -2.91
CA CYS A 177 -13.91 -2.12 -4.11
C CYS A 177 -15.29 -1.50 -3.91
N ASP A 178 -15.37 -0.17 -4.01
CA ASP A 178 -16.63 0.54 -4.22
C ASP A 178 -16.73 0.87 -5.72
N ALA A 179 -17.38 -0.01 -6.47
CA ALA A 179 -17.53 0.16 -7.91
C ALA A 179 -18.36 1.40 -8.29
N LYS A 180 -19.32 1.81 -7.44
CA LYS A 180 -20.18 2.97 -7.72
C LYS A 180 -19.42 4.28 -7.54
N GLY A 181 -18.66 4.38 -6.45
CA GLY A 181 -17.81 5.54 -6.16
C GLY A 181 -16.48 5.55 -6.92
N PHE A 182 -16.16 4.48 -7.65
CA PHE A 182 -14.84 4.22 -8.23
C PHE A 182 -13.71 4.37 -7.18
N LYS A 183 -13.92 3.78 -6.01
CA LYS A 183 -12.96 3.80 -4.89
C LYS A 183 -12.40 2.42 -4.62
N GLY A 184 -11.12 2.39 -4.27
CA GLY A 184 -10.38 1.18 -3.98
C GLY A 184 -9.63 1.31 -2.67
N MET A 185 -9.54 0.23 -1.92
CA MET A 185 -8.62 0.14 -0.80
C MET A 185 -7.87 -1.17 -0.88
N MET A 186 -6.56 -1.09 -1.01
CA MET A 186 -5.64 -2.21 -0.93
C MET A 186 -4.90 -2.15 0.40
N LEU A 187 -4.85 -3.24 1.14
CA LEU A 187 -4.00 -3.41 2.32
C LEU A 187 -3.03 -4.55 2.05
N ARG A 188 -1.75 -4.36 2.38
CA ARG A 188 -0.73 -5.42 2.38
C ARG A 188 -0.42 -5.82 3.82
N GLY A 189 -0.05 -7.08 4.00
CA GLY A 189 0.25 -7.61 5.31
C GLY A 189 0.55 -9.10 5.28
N SER A 190 0.34 -9.75 6.42
CA SER A 190 0.45 -11.19 6.57
C SER A 190 -0.91 -11.83 6.84
N MET A 191 -1.06 -13.08 6.41
CA MET A 191 -2.22 -13.92 6.72
C MET A 191 -1.80 -15.10 7.58
N GLU A 192 -2.46 -15.27 8.72
CA GLU A 192 -2.30 -16.41 9.63
C GLU A 192 -3.52 -17.34 9.54
N VAL A 193 -3.29 -18.66 9.55
CA VAL A 193 -4.36 -19.66 9.59
C VAL A 193 -4.54 -20.14 11.03
N LEU A 194 -5.67 -19.78 11.63
CA LEU A 194 -6.02 -20.09 13.01
C LEU A 194 -7.01 -21.26 13.06
N THR A 195 -6.72 -22.23 13.93
CA THR A 195 -7.51 -23.46 14.11
C THR A 195 -7.85 -23.74 15.56
N ASP A 196 -7.38 -22.90 16.49
CA ASP A 196 -7.72 -22.97 17.89
C ASP A 196 -9.20 -22.64 18.14
N ALA A 197 -9.77 -23.24 19.19
CA ALA A 197 -11.18 -23.09 19.53
C ALA A 197 -11.57 -21.62 19.77
N ALA A 198 -10.72 -20.86 20.49
CA ALA A 198 -11.01 -19.47 20.80
C ALA A 198 -11.18 -18.61 19.53
N SER A 199 -10.29 -18.75 18.54
CA SER A 199 -10.39 -18.03 17.28
C SER A 199 -11.60 -18.44 16.45
N LYS A 200 -11.92 -19.75 16.42
CA LYS A 200 -13.10 -20.27 15.71
C LYS A 200 -14.41 -19.77 16.34
N GLU A 201 -14.51 -19.82 17.66
CA GLU A 201 -15.67 -19.32 18.40
C GLU A 201 -15.84 -17.81 18.26
N MET A 202 -14.74 -17.05 18.20
CA MET A 202 -14.74 -15.58 18.14
C MET A 202 -15.58 -15.02 16.98
N ILE A 203 -15.60 -15.70 15.83
CA ILE A 203 -16.23 -15.17 14.61
C ILE A 203 -17.32 -16.07 14.02
N TRP A 204 -17.67 -17.16 14.72
CA TRP A 204 -18.76 -18.05 14.36
C TRP A 204 -20.10 -17.31 14.38
N ARG A 205 -20.99 -17.61 13.43
CA ARG A 205 -22.33 -17.03 13.35
C ARG A 205 -23.39 -18.08 13.05
N ASP A 206 -24.61 -17.78 13.50
CA ASP A 206 -25.79 -18.54 13.08
C ASP A 206 -25.89 -18.56 11.55
N GLY A 207 -26.06 -19.75 10.99
CA GLY A 207 -26.05 -20.02 9.54
C GLY A 207 -24.72 -20.56 9.01
N ASP A 208 -23.60 -20.44 9.74
CA ASP A 208 -22.32 -21.02 9.28
C ASP A 208 -22.37 -22.56 9.20
N THR A 209 -23.34 -23.21 9.85
CA THR A 209 -23.63 -24.65 9.71
C THR A 209 -24.00 -25.07 8.28
N GLU A 210 -24.46 -24.15 7.43
CA GLU A 210 -24.69 -24.42 6.01
C GLU A 210 -23.39 -24.77 5.28
N TYR A 211 -22.28 -24.14 5.67
CA TYR A 211 -20.95 -24.41 5.13
C TYR A 211 -20.17 -25.46 5.94
N TYR A 212 -20.44 -25.52 7.25
CA TYR A 212 -19.72 -26.34 8.22
C TYR A 212 -20.70 -27.15 9.10
N PRO A 213 -21.22 -28.28 8.60
CA PRO A 213 -22.25 -29.07 9.30
C PRO A 213 -21.84 -29.55 10.71
N GLY A 214 -20.53 -29.68 10.98
CA GLY A 214 -19.98 -30.01 12.30
C GLY A 214 -19.95 -28.83 13.29
N GLY A 215 -20.54 -27.69 12.93
CA GLY A 215 -20.61 -26.49 13.76
C GLY A 215 -19.24 -25.82 13.96
N VAL A 216 -19.10 -25.04 15.03
CA VAL A 216 -17.85 -24.34 15.36
C VAL A 216 -16.67 -25.30 15.55
N THR A 217 -16.93 -26.57 15.87
CA THR A 217 -15.90 -27.61 16.01
C THR A 217 -15.58 -28.34 14.71
N ASP A 218 -16.24 -28.03 13.59
CA ASP A 218 -16.04 -28.71 12.31
C ASP A 218 -14.54 -28.70 11.91
N PRO A 219 -13.93 -29.84 11.58
CA PRO A 219 -12.51 -29.93 11.25
C PRO A 219 -12.15 -29.18 9.95
N ASN A 220 -13.12 -28.97 9.06
CA ASN A 220 -12.94 -28.19 7.84
C ASN A 220 -13.15 -26.69 8.06
N TYR A 221 -13.57 -26.24 9.25
CA TYR A 221 -13.69 -24.82 9.57
C TYR A 221 -12.38 -24.28 10.16
N CYS A 222 -11.87 -23.19 9.58
CA CYS A 222 -10.77 -22.41 10.15
C CYS A 222 -10.94 -20.90 9.92
N VAL A 223 -10.14 -20.12 10.65
CA VAL A 223 -10.14 -18.66 10.59
C VAL A 223 -8.88 -18.16 9.92
N LEU A 224 -9.02 -17.21 9.01
CA LEU A 224 -7.91 -16.44 8.47
C LEU A 224 -7.82 -15.13 9.23
N LYS A 225 -6.67 -14.84 9.83
CA LYS A 225 -6.36 -13.55 10.45
C LYS A 225 -5.38 -12.79 9.57
N PHE A 226 -5.83 -11.70 8.98
CA PHE A 226 -5.00 -10.77 8.23
C PHE A 226 -4.51 -9.67 9.16
N THR A 227 -3.20 -9.41 9.17
CA THR A 227 -2.59 -8.28 9.90
C THR A 227 -1.94 -7.35 8.88
N ALA A 228 -2.52 -6.17 8.72
CA ALA A 228 -2.08 -5.16 7.77
C ALA A 228 -0.81 -4.43 8.27
N THR A 229 0.11 -4.15 7.36
CA THR A 229 1.35 -3.40 7.59
C THR A 229 1.32 -2.05 6.90
N ASP A 230 0.67 -2.00 5.75
CA ASP A 230 0.57 -0.80 4.91
C ASP A 230 -0.60 -0.95 3.94
N GLY A 231 -0.93 0.13 3.26
CA GLY A 231 -2.01 0.12 2.30
C GLY A 231 -1.95 1.26 1.32
N ARG A 232 -2.87 1.19 0.37
CA ARG A 232 -3.08 2.20 -0.65
C ARG A 232 -4.57 2.40 -0.86
N PHE A 233 -5.01 3.64 -0.67
CA PHE A 233 -6.36 4.09 -0.93
C PHE A 233 -6.41 4.77 -2.30
N TYR A 234 -7.43 4.46 -3.07
CA TYR A 234 -7.66 4.97 -4.42
C TYR A 234 -9.01 5.70 -4.42
N SER A 235 -9.00 7.02 -4.54
CA SER A 235 -10.21 7.83 -4.72
C SER A 235 -9.89 9.07 -5.55
N ASP A 236 -10.89 9.62 -6.23
CA ASP A 236 -10.82 10.95 -6.86
C ASP A 236 -9.60 11.14 -7.78
N PHE A 237 -9.11 10.05 -8.40
CA PHE A 237 -7.89 9.99 -9.21
C PHE A 237 -6.57 10.22 -8.46
N TYR A 238 -6.59 10.33 -7.13
CA TYR A 238 -5.41 10.52 -6.28
C TYR A 238 -5.17 9.32 -5.35
N PRO A 239 -4.16 8.48 -5.63
CA PRO A 239 -3.83 7.38 -4.76
C PRO A 239 -3.00 7.83 -3.55
N ARG A 240 -3.39 7.39 -2.35
CA ARG A 240 -2.71 7.70 -1.07
C ARG A 240 -2.15 6.42 -0.46
N SER A 241 -0.86 6.40 -0.14
CA SER A 241 -0.23 5.24 0.54
C SER A 241 -0.09 5.51 2.03
N PHE A 242 -0.14 4.48 2.86
CA PHE A 242 -0.08 4.59 4.31
C PHE A 242 0.58 3.36 4.94
N VAL A 243 1.11 3.51 6.16
CA VAL A 243 1.63 2.41 6.99
C VAL A 243 0.77 2.27 8.24
N ILE A 244 0.69 1.06 8.77
CA ILE A 244 -0.09 0.74 9.95
C ILE A 244 0.87 0.21 11.02
N GLU A 245 1.32 1.08 11.91
CA GLU A 245 2.15 0.72 13.07
C GLU A 245 1.35 0.09 14.22
#